data_AF-A0A016TNW8-F1
#
_entry.id   AF-A0A016TNW8-F1
#
_cell.length_a   1.000
_cell.length_b   1.000
_cell.length_c   1.000
_cell.angle_alpha   90.00
_cell.angle_beta   90.00
_cell.angle_gamma   90.00
#
_symmetry.space_group_name_H-M   'P 1'
#
loop_
_entity.id
_entity.type
_entity.pdbx_description
1 polymer ?
#
loop_
_entity_poly.entity_id
_entity_poly.type
_entity_poly.pdbx_seq_one_letter_code
_entity_poly.pdbx_strand_id
1 'polypeptide(L)'
;MKIFKRILDSRLRDIVEVSRNQCGFVEKCSTTDAIHAVRLLTEKHREKKKTVHLAFLDLEKAFDRVLRELIWLSLHAQRVPEEYI
;
A
#
# COMPACT_ATOMS: atom_id res chain seq x y z
N MET A 1 -8.20 12.32 20.72
CA MET A 1 -7.06 11.88 19.88
C MET A 1 -7.42 11.41 18.45
N LYS A 2 -8.63 10.88 18.16
CA LYS A 2 -8.98 10.44 16.79
C LYS A 2 -8.96 11.57 15.74
N ILE A 3 -9.34 12.79 16.14
CA ILE A 3 -9.34 13.99 15.28
C ILE A 3 -7.92 14.35 14.83
N PHE A 4 -6.96 14.39 15.76
CA PHE A 4 -5.55 14.69 15.44
C PHE A 4 -4.98 13.70 14.42
N LYS A 5 -5.19 12.40 14.63
CA LYS A 5 -4.75 11.35 13.67
C LYS A 5 -5.37 11.56 12.28
N ARG A 6 -6.66 11.92 12.21
CA ARG A 6 -7.33 12.17 10.92
C ARG A 6 -6.76 13.39 10.20
N ILE A 7 -6.44 14.45 10.93
CA ILE A 7 -5.82 15.66 10.37
C ILE A 7 -4.42 15.32 9.85
N LEU A 8 -3.62 14.59 10.64
CA LEU A 8 -2.28 14.18 10.25
C LEU A 8 -2.30 13.26 9.02
N ASP A 9 -3.15 12.23 9.00
CA ASP A 9 -3.32 11.32 7.85
C ASP A 9 -3.71 12.10 6.58
N SER A 10 -4.66 13.03 6.68
CA SER A 10 -5.06 13.87 5.54
C SER A 10 -3.89 14.66 4.97
N ARG A 11 -3.08 15.29 5.83
CA ARG A 11 -1.91 16.09 5.38
C ARG A 11 -0.81 15.22 4.80
N LEU A 12 -0.55 14.06 5.40
CA LEU A 12 0.45 13.13 4.89
C LEU A 12 0.06 12.60 3.51
N ARG A 13 -1.22 12.30 3.26
CA ARG A 13 -1.71 11.85 1.94
C ARG A 13 -1.44 12.84 0.81
N ASP A 14 -1.33 14.13 1.10
CA ASP A 14 -0.98 15.16 0.11
C ASP A 14 0.53 15.18 -0.22
N ILE A 15 1.37 14.52 0.61
CA ILE A 15 2.83 14.55 0.52
C ILE A 15 3.38 13.20 0.06
N VAL A 16 2.90 12.09 0.63
CA VAL A 16 3.43 10.75 0.34
C VAL A 16 2.82 10.18 -0.93
N GLU A 17 3.67 9.64 -1.81
CA GLU A 17 3.20 8.89 -2.97
C GLU A 17 3.14 7.40 -2.65
N VAL A 18 1.98 6.81 -2.87
CA VAL A 18 1.75 5.37 -2.73
C VAL A 18 1.73 4.74 -4.12
N SER A 19 2.37 3.58 -4.26
CA SER A 19 2.40 2.84 -5.53
C SER A 19 0.98 2.58 -6.07
N ARG A 20 0.81 2.71 -7.39
CA ARG A 20 -0.46 2.43 -8.09
C ARG A 20 -0.97 1.00 -7.91
N ASN A 21 -0.08 0.07 -7.55
CA ASN A 21 -0.44 -1.32 -7.30
C ASN A 21 -0.91 -1.56 -5.85
N GLN A 22 -0.85 -0.55 -4.98
CA GLN A 22 -1.36 -0.66 -3.62
C GLN A 22 -2.88 -0.51 -3.63
N CYS A 23 -3.57 -1.51 -3.10
CA CYS A 23 -5.02 -1.47 -2.95
C CYS A 23 -5.47 -1.34 -1.49
N GLY A 24 -4.60 -1.69 -0.53
CA GLY A 24 -4.90 -1.58 0.89
C GLY A 24 -4.72 -0.16 1.42
N PHE A 25 -5.67 0.31 2.25
CA PHE A 25 -5.64 1.63 2.90
C PHE A 25 -5.60 2.85 1.94
N VAL A 26 -5.90 2.62 0.66
CA VAL A 26 -6.02 3.65 -0.37
C VAL A 26 -7.48 4.04 -0.52
N GLU A 27 -7.76 5.35 -0.54
CA GLU A 27 -9.11 5.85 -0.75
C GLU A 27 -9.64 5.41 -2.12
N LYS A 28 -10.91 5.00 -2.20
CA LYS A 28 -11.57 4.54 -3.43
C LYS A 28 -10.96 3.27 -4.05
N CYS A 29 -10.13 2.53 -3.31
CA CYS A 29 -9.68 1.20 -3.68
C CYS A 29 -10.15 0.17 -2.65
N SER A 30 -10.56 -0.99 -3.13
CA SER A 30 -11.11 -2.08 -2.33
C SER A 30 -10.43 -3.41 -2.66
N THR A 31 -10.64 -4.40 -1.80
CA THR A 31 -10.18 -5.78 -2.06
C THR A 31 -10.76 -6.34 -3.37
N THR A 32 -11.96 -5.90 -3.76
CA THR A 32 -12.58 -6.30 -5.03
C THR A 32 -11.75 -5.86 -6.23
N ASP A 33 -11.17 -4.66 -6.20
CA ASP A 33 -10.34 -4.13 -7.28
C ASP A 33 -9.06 -4.95 -7.44
N ALA A 34 -8.40 -5.27 -6.32
CA ALA A 34 -7.21 -6.13 -6.32
C ALA A 34 -7.51 -7.54 -6.88
N ILE A 35 -8.61 -8.16 -6.43
CA ILE A 35 -9.04 -9.48 -6.92
C ILE A 35 -9.35 -9.41 -8.42
N HIS A 36 -10.04 -8.36 -8.85
CA HIS A 36 -10.37 -8.17 -10.26
C HIS A 36 -9.11 -8.03 -11.13
N ALA A 37 -8.12 -7.26 -10.69
CA ALA A 37 -6.84 -7.10 -11.39
C ALA A 37 -6.10 -8.43 -11.55
N VAL A 38 -6.02 -9.25 -10.50
CA VAL A 38 -5.39 -10.59 -10.57
C VAL A 38 -6.15 -11.52 -11.52
N ARG A 39 -7.49 -11.49 -11.51
CA ARG A 39 -8.32 -12.27 -12.44
C ARG A 39 -8.06 -11.87 -13.89
N LEU A 40 -8.13 -10.57 -14.20
CA LEU A 40 -7.89 -10.06 -15.54
C LEU A 40 -6.48 -10.42 -16.04
N LEU A 41 -5.48 -10.32 -15.18
CA LEU A 41 -4.11 -10.72 -15.51
C LEU A 41 -4.04 -12.22 -15.83
N THR A 42 -4.69 -13.06 -15.04
CA THR A 42 -4.68 -14.51 -15.23
C THR A 42 -5.41 -14.91 -16.52
N GLU A 43 -6.58 -14.33 -16.78
CA GLU A 43 -7.40 -14.59 -17.98
C GLU A 43 -6.67 -14.19 -19.27
N LYS A 44 -6.08 -12.99 -19.31
CA LYS A 44 -5.34 -12.48 -20.48
C LYS A 44 -4.13 -13.36 -20.86
N HIS A 45 -3.49 -13.98 -19.87
CA HIS A 45 -2.39 -14.92 -20.15
C HIS A 45 -2.91 -16.28 -20.58
N ARG A 46 -4.01 -16.76 -20.00
CA ARG A 46 -4.69 -18.00 -20.40
C ARG A 46 -5.13 -17.95 -21.87
N GLU A 47 -5.69 -16.83 -22.32
CA GLU A 47 -6.06 -16.60 -23.74
C GLU A 47 -4.86 -16.77 -24.68
N LYS A 48 -3.66 -16.37 -24.22
CA LYS A 48 -2.40 -16.50 -24.97
C LYS A 48 -1.71 -17.85 -24.77
N LYS A 49 -2.37 -18.82 -24.13
CA LYS A 49 -1.81 -20.13 -23.75
C LYS A 49 -0.50 -20.02 -22.96
N LYS A 50 -0.36 -18.95 -22.16
CA LYS A 50 0.78 -18.76 -21.25
C LYS A 50 0.38 -19.19 -19.85
N THR A 51 1.26 -19.95 -19.21
CA THR A 51 1.11 -20.31 -17.79
C THR A 51 1.38 -19.10 -16.91
N VAL A 52 0.56 -18.90 -15.88
CA VAL A 52 0.76 -17.89 -14.83
C VAL A 52 0.99 -18.60 -13.51
N HIS A 53 2.03 -18.20 -12.80
CA HIS A 53 2.28 -18.62 -11.43
C HIS A 53 2.06 -17.42 -10.51
N LEU A 54 1.27 -17.61 -9.46
CA LEU A 54 1.00 -16.58 -8.46
C LEU A 54 1.66 -16.98 -7.14
N ALA A 55 2.44 -16.08 -6.57
CA ALA A 55 2.99 -16.21 -5.22
C ALA A 55 2.18 -15.32 -4.28
N PHE A 56 1.60 -15.92 -3.25
CA PHE A 56 0.88 -15.20 -2.20
C PHE A 56 1.84 -15.02 -1.02
N LEU A 57 2.12 -13.76 -0.68
CA LEU A 57 2.98 -13.38 0.43
C LEU A 57 2.13 -12.70 1.50
N ASP A 58 2.27 -13.15 2.74
CA ASP A 58 1.66 -12.50 3.90
C ASP A 58 2.73 -12.27 4.97
N LEU A 59 2.66 -11.11 5.64
CA LEU A 59 3.62 -10.73 6.68
C LEU A 59 2.99 -10.98 8.06
N GLU A 60 3.57 -11.91 8.82
CA GLU A 60 3.11 -12.18 10.18
C GLU A 60 3.31 -10.95 11.07
N LYS A 61 2.22 -10.44 11.66
CA LYS A 61 2.22 -9.30 12.61
C LYS A 61 2.93 -8.05 12.05
N ALA A 62 2.58 -7.66 10.83
CA ALA A 62 3.23 -6.55 10.10
C ALA A 62 3.34 -5.24 10.89
N PHE A 63 2.36 -4.89 11.72
CA PHE A 63 2.39 -3.67 12.55
C PHE A 63 3.20 -3.80 13.83
N ASP A 64 3.35 -5.01 14.37
CA ASP A 64 4.08 -5.23 15.63
C ASP A 64 5.58 -5.43 15.39
N ARG A 65 5.94 -5.99 14.23
CA ARG A 65 7.32 -6.35 13.88
C ARG A 65 8.07 -5.27 13.09
N VAL A 66 7.39 -4.20 12.66
CA VAL A 66 8.06 -3.11 11.94
C VAL A 66 8.99 -2.33 12.88
N LEU A 67 10.25 -2.17 12.46
CA LEU A 67 11.22 -1.35 13.19
C LEU A 67 10.84 0.13 13.04
N ARG A 68 10.70 0.84 14.17
CA ARG A 68 10.28 2.26 14.19
C ARG A 68 11.23 3.16 13.41
N GLU A 69 12.53 2.90 13.48
CA GLU A 69 13.55 3.65 12.73
C GLU A 69 13.32 3.60 11.22
N LEU A 70 12.88 2.46 10.68
CA LEU A 70 12.57 2.31 9.25
C LEU A 70 11.34 3.13 8.84
N ILE A 71 10.39 3.35 9.75
CA ILE A 71 9.24 4.23 9.49
C ILE A 71 9.73 5.67 9.30
N TRP A 72 10.58 6.16 10.20
CA TRP A 72 11.13 7.51 10.10
C TRP A 72 11.97 7.71 8.84
N LEU A 73 12.87 6.75 8.55
CA LEU A 73 13.66 6.78 7.32
C LEU A 73 12.78 6.79 6.07
N SER A 74 11.66 6.06 6.08
CA SER A 74 10.70 6.06 4.96
C SER A 74 10.00 7.41 4.80
N LEU A 75 9.63 8.08 5.91
CA LEU A 75 9.02 9.41 5.88
C LEU A 75 10.00 10.47 5.37
N HIS A 76 11.26 10.45 5.81
CA HIS A 76 12.30 11.34 5.27
C HIS A 76 12.53 11.08 3.77
N ALA A 77 12.57 9.82 3.33
CA ALA A 77 12.74 9.48 1.91
C ALA A 77 11.60 10.01 1.03
N GLN A 78 10.38 10.07 1.58
CA GLN A 78 9.20 10.67 0.97
C GLN A 78 9.13 12.21 1.14
N ARG A 79 10.17 12.83 1.72
CA ARG A 79 10.28 14.27 1.95
C ARG A 79 9.16 14.85 2.83
N VAL A 80 8.67 14.05 3.78
CA VAL A 80 7.75 14.55 4.81
C VAL A 80 8.49 15.60 5.66
N PRO A 81 7.88 16.78 5.91
CA PRO A 81 8.49 17.81 6.76
C PRO A 81 8.81 17.32 8.18
N GLU A 82 9.91 17.82 8.74
CA GLU A 82 10.37 17.50 10.12
C GLU A 82 9.33 17.84 11.19
N GLU A 83 8.41 18.77 10.93
CA GLU A 83 7.31 19.10 11.83
C GLU A 83 6.35 17.92 12.08
N TYR A 84 6.38 16.91 11.20
CA TYR A 84 5.55 15.70 11.27
C TYR A 84 6.33 14.43 11.63
N ILE A 85 7.65 14.52 11.78
CA ILE A 85 8.57 13.41 12.08
C ILE A 85 9.08 13.55 13.51
#